data_AF-A0A2D6W7H2-F1
#
_entry.id   AF-A0A2D6W7H2-F1
#
_cell.length_a   1.000
_cell.length_b   1.000
_cell.length_c   1.000
_cell.angle_alpha   90.00
_cell.angle_beta   90.00
_cell.angle_gamma   90.00
#
_symmetry.space_group_name_H-M   'P 1'
#
loop_
_entity.id
_entity.type
_entity.pdbx_description
1 polymer ?
#
loop_
_entity_poly.entity_id
_entity_poly.type
_entity_poly.pdbx_seq_one_letter_code
_entity_poly.pdbx_strand_id
1 'polypeptide(L)'
;MKSHQVIKESCKKRGIKSIASEIGVSSSLMYKWSQPYDGSGSGSKNPLDRIVELINAIQDPIVIEWICEQSGGYFVRNPESRQEENYEVMPATNEIVAQFSALLGEISQAAQDNTIEKKESEKIRQVWDALKSFTEGFVQCCEEGDFKRIIEGEEKNQIG
;
A
#
# COMPACT_ATOMS: atom_id res chain seq x y z
N MET A 1 -2.96 -8.32 10.34
CA MET A 1 -1.95 -9.19 11.00
C MET A 1 -1.05 -8.32 11.88
N LYS A 2 -0.65 -8.76 13.09
CA LYS A 2 0.26 -7.99 13.98
C LYS A 2 1.73 -8.21 13.59
N SER A 3 2.61 -7.25 13.86
CA SER A 3 4.05 -7.28 13.50
C SER A 3 4.79 -8.56 13.91
N HIS A 4 4.65 -9.00 15.16
CA HIS A 4 5.26 -10.24 15.64
C HIS A 4 4.75 -11.50 14.92
N GLN A 5 3.50 -11.50 14.46
CA GLN A 5 2.94 -12.58 13.66
C GLN A 5 3.59 -12.61 12.27
N VAL A 6 3.80 -11.44 11.65
CA VAL A 6 4.53 -11.35 10.37
C VAL A 6 5.90 -12.01 10.50
N ILE A 7 6.68 -11.63 11.50
CA ILE A 7 8.02 -12.18 11.74
C ILE A 7 7.96 -13.70 11.97
N LYS A 8 7.01 -14.16 12.77
CA LYS A 8 6.81 -15.59 13.04
C LYS A 8 6.53 -16.38 11.76
N GLU A 9 5.61 -15.87 10.93
CA GLU A 9 5.21 -16.51 9.68
C GLU A 9 6.34 -16.49 8.64
N SER A 10 7.04 -15.36 8.48
CA SER A 10 8.20 -15.24 7.57
C SER A 10 9.32 -16.23 7.89
N CYS A 11 9.46 -16.61 9.16
CA CYS A 11 10.48 -17.56 9.57
C CYS A 11 10.11 -19.04 9.33
N LYS A 12 8.85 -19.38 9.04
CA LYS A 12 8.42 -20.78 8.94
C LYS A 12 9.13 -21.57 7.85
N LYS A 13 9.33 -20.95 6.68
CA LYS A 13 9.89 -21.63 5.49
C LYS A 13 11.40 -21.88 5.59
N ARG A 14 12.16 -20.92 6.11
CA ARG A 14 13.63 -20.98 6.17
C ARG A 14 14.19 -21.31 7.56
N GLY A 15 13.33 -21.27 8.59
CA GLY A 15 13.70 -21.51 9.98
C GLY A 15 14.31 -20.29 10.67
N ILE A 16 13.90 -20.07 11.93
CA ILE A 16 14.33 -18.92 12.75
C ILE A 16 15.86 -18.83 12.90
N LYS A 17 16.54 -19.96 13.11
CA LYS A 17 18.00 -19.99 13.32
C LYS A 17 18.78 -19.52 12.09
N SER A 18 18.35 -19.96 10.91
CA SER A 18 18.99 -19.63 9.63
C SER A 18 18.90 -18.13 9.36
N ILE A 19 17.67 -17.58 9.44
CA ILE A 19 17.44 -16.15 9.21
C ILE A 19 18.17 -15.30 10.25
N ALA A 20 18.13 -15.69 11.53
CA ALA A 20 18.82 -14.96 12.60
C ALA A 20 20.33 -14.84 12.32
N SER A 21 20.96 -15.92 11.86
CA SER A 21 22.38 -15.91 11.48
C SER A 21 22.68 -14.98 10.30
N GLU A 22 21.80 -14.95 9.29
CA GLU A 22 22.00 -14.13 8.08
C GLU A 22 21.90 -12.63 8.37
N ILE A 23 20.99 -12.23 9.24
CA ILE A 23 20.81 -10.82 9.60
C ILE A 23 21.67 -10.40 10.80
N GLY A 24 22.56 -11.27 11.29
CA GLY A 24 23.52 -10.96 12.34
C GLY A 24 22.92 -10.81 13.74
N VAL A 25 21.84 -11.53 14.06
CA VAL A 25 21.19 -11.50 15.39
C VAL A 25 21.13 -12.86 16.05
N SER A 26 20.99 -12.89 17.38
CA SER A 26 20.82 -14.16 18.10
C SER A 26 19.44 -14.78 17.80
N SER A 27 19.37 -16.12 17.77
CA SER A 27 18.09 -16.82 17.63
C SER A 27 17.12 -16.47 18.75
N SER A 28 17.62 -16.28 19.98
CA SER A 28 16.81 -15.84 21.13
C SER A 28 16.14 -14.48 20.90
N LEU A 29 16.86 -13.52 20.30
CA LEU A 29 16.29 -12.22 19.94
C LEU A 29 15.24 -12.34 18.84
N MET A 30 15.49 -13.17 17.82
CA MET A 30 14.51 -13.44 16.76
C MET A 30 13.23 -14.10 17.32
N TYR A 31 13.36 -15.06 18.24
CA TYR A 31 12.21 -15.63 18.95
C TYR A 31 11.46 -14.56 19.73
N LYS A 32 12.17 -13.67 20.45
CA LYS A 32 11.56 -12.56 21.18
C LYS A 32 10.77 -11.63 20.26
N TRP A 33 11.30 -11.31 19.07
CA TRP A 33 10.60 -10.49 18.06
C TRP A 33 9.35 -11.16 17.48
N SER A 34 9.27 -12.49 17.51
CA SER A 34 8.12 -13.27 17.04
C SER A 34 6.97 -13.43 18.06
N GLN A 35 7.12 -12.86 19.26
CA GLN A 35 6.12 -12.91 20.33
C GLN A 35 5.44 -11.55 20.55
N PRO A 36 4.22 -11.52 21.12
CA PRO A 36 3.58 -10.27 21.50
C PRO A 36 4.46 -9.45 22.44
N TYR A 37 4.49 -8.14 22.24
CA TYR A 37 5.09 -7.22 23.19
C TYR A 37 4.07 -6.88 24.28
N ASP A 38 4.39 -7.16 25.54
CA ASP A 38 3.51 -6.98 26.70
C ASP A 38 3.66 -5.61 27.39
N GLY A 39 4.53 -4.73 26.89
CA GLY A 39 4.75 -3.40 27.46
C GLY A 39 5.55 -3.38 28.76
N SER A 40 5.86 -4.54 29.34
CA SER A 40 6.56 -4.67 30.61
C SER A 40 7.98 -5.20 30.42
N GLY A 41 8.93 -4.29 30.20
CA GLY A 41 10.37 -4.58 30.28
C GLY A 41 11.22 -3.80 29.29
N SER A 42 12.54 -3.91 29.43
CA SER A 42 13.55 -3.39 28.48
C SER A 42 13.57 -4.14 27.14
N GLY A 43 12.48 -4.86 26.81
CA GLY A 43 12.38 -5.64 25.60
C GLY A 43 12.39 -4.75 24.37
N SER A 44 13.42 -4.89 23.55
CA SER A 44 13.52 -4.20 22.28
C SER A 44 12.28 -4.50 21.43
N LYS A 45 11.48 -3.47 21.10
CA LYS A 45 10.43 -3.58 20.07
C LYS A 45 11.01 -4.26 18.84
N ASN A 46 10.22 -5.10 18.18
CA ASN A 46 10.69 -5.78 16.98
C ASN A 46 10.99 -4.76 15.87
N PRO A 47 11.80 -5.12 14.85
CA PRO A 47 12.22 -4.17 13.82
C PRO A 47 11.06 -3.53 13.05
N LEU A 48 9.97 -4.27 12.81
CA LEU A 48 8.81 -3.74 12.09
C LEU A 48 8.12 -2.64 12.90
N ASP A 49 7.93 -2.83 14.21
CA ASP A 49 7.35 -1.81 15.08
C ASP A 49 8.24 -0.55 15.13
N ARG A 50 9.57 -0.74 15.15
CA ARG A 50 10.53 0.38 15.13
C ARG A 50 10.46 1.18 13.83
N ILE A 51 10.32 0.50 12.70
CA ILE A 51 10.19 1.15 11.38
C ILE A 51 8.88 1.95 11.31
N VAL A 52 7.76 1.39 11.80
CA VAL A 52 6.48 2.11 11.86
C VAL A 52 6.58 3.36 12.74
N GLU A 53 7.23 3.26 13.90
CA GLU A 53 7.48 4.42 14.77
C GLU A 53 8.35 5.48 14.10
N LEU A 54 9.38 5.07 13.36
CA LEU A 54 10.25 5.97 12.61
C LEU A 54 9.47 6.72 11.53
N ILE A 55 8.67 6.01 10.72
CA ILE A 55 7.83 6.60 9.68
C ILE A 55 6.86 7.63 10.28
N ASN A 56 6.19 7.24 11.38
CA ASN A 56 5.25 8.13 12.08
C ASN A 56 5.93 9.35 12.70
N ALA A 57 7.18 9.23 13.14
CA ALA A 57 7.94 10.36 13.70
C ALA A 57 8.42 11.33 12.62
N ILE A 58 8.76 10.82 11.43
CA ILE A 58 9.30 11.61 10.33
C ILE A 58 8.19 12.37 9.58
N GLN A 59 6.97 11.82 9.49
CA GLN A 59 5.82 12.45 8.81
C GLN A 59 6.08 12.73 7.31
N ASP A 60 6.93 11.93 6.66
CA ASP A 60 7.25 12.00 5.24
C ASP A 60 7.25 10.57 4.65
N PRO A 61 6.54 10.32 3.52
CA PRO A 61 6.47 9.00 2.90
C PRO A 61 7.81 8.50 2.32
N ILE A 62 8.81 9.38 2.17
CA ILE A 62 10.11 9.03 1.54
C ILE A 62 10.76 7.80 2.17
N VAL A 63 10.58 7.58 3.48
CA VAL A 63 11.16 6.43 4.18
C VAL A 63 10.51 5.12 3.76
N ILE A 64 9.16 5.08 3.68
CA ILE A 64 8.46 3.86 3.29
C ILE A 64 8.62 3.59 1.79
N GLU A 65 8.64 4.63 0.97
CA GLU A 65 8.93 4.55 -0.46
C GLU A 65 10.31 3.93 -0.70
N TRP A 66 11.35 4.45 -0.05
CA TRP A 66 12.70 3.92 -0.16
C TRP A 66 12.80 2.45 0.27
N ILE A 67 12.14 2.05 1.36
CA ILE A 67 12.10 0.65 1.84
C ILE A 67 11.46 -0.28 0.79
N CYS A 68 10.34 0.14 0.21
CA CYS A 68 9.66 -0.63 -0.85
C CYS A 68 10.56 -0.79 -2.09
N GLU A 69 11.25 0.28 -2.49
CA GLU A 69 12.19 0.25 -3.62
C GLU A 69 13.34 -0.74 -3.41
N GLN A 70 13.85 -0.89 -2.17
CA GLN A 70 14.89 -1.88 -1.87
C GLN A 70 14.45 -3.34 -2.14
N SER A 71 13.15 -3.59 -2.22
CA SER A 71 12.57 -4.90 -2.53
C SER A 71 12.00 -4.98 -3.95
N GLY A 72 12.28 -4.00 -4.81
CA GLY A 72 11.73 -3.91 -6.17
C GLY A 72 10.23 -3.59 -6.20
N GLY A 73 9.67 -3.10 -5.09
CA GLY A 73 8.29 -2.68 -4.97
C GLY A 73 8.15 -1.15 -4.96
N TYR A 74 6.91 -0.69 -4.77
CA TYR A 74 6.58 0.70 -4.54
C TYR A 74 5.52 0.78 -3.44
N PHE A 75 5.50 1.88 -2.69
CA PHE A 75 4.43 2.13 -1.73
C PHE A 75 3.27 2.82 -2.45
N VAL A 76 2.06 2.28 -2.31
CA VAL A 76 0.84 2.96 -2.73
C VAL A 76 0.09 3.32 -1.46
N ARG A 77 -0.11 4.61 -1.25
CA ARG A 77 -0.93 5.07 -0.13
C ARG A 77 -2.38 4.70 -0.43
N ASN A 78 -3.04 4.03 0.51
CA ASN A 78 -4.49 3.88 0.44
C ASN A 78 -5.12 5.27 0.41
N PRO A 79 -6.20 5.48 -0.36
CA PRO A 79 -6.88 6.76 -0.36
C PRO A 79 -7.35 7.08 1.05
N GLU A 80 -7.34 8.36 1.41
CA GLU A 80 -7.97 8.77 2.67
C GLU A 80 -9.42 8.30 2.62
N SER A 81 -9.86 7.62 3.69
CA SER A 81 -11.24 7.16 3.82
C SER A 81 -12.15 8.38 3.89
N ARG A 82 -12.43 8.99 2.75
CA ARG A 82 -13.51 9.94 2.64
C ARG A 82 -14.77 9.14 2.92
N GLN A 83 -15.43 9.46 4.02
CA GLN A 83 -16.82 9.12 4.26
C GLN A 83 -17.70 9.87 3.25
N GLU A 84 -17.44 9.70 1.96
CA GLU A 84 -18.40 10.12 0.94
C GLU A 84 -19.49 9.05 0.96
N GLU A 85 -20.63 9.39 1.56
CA GLU A 85 -21.75 8.48 1.85
C GLU A 85 -22.39 7.81 0.61
N ASN A 86 -21.84 8.00 -0.59
CA ASN A 86 -22.32 7.41 -1.84
C ASN A 86 -21.14 7.10 -2.77
N TYR A 87 -20.44 5.99 -2.54
CA TYR A 87 -19.50 5.45 -3.52
C TYR A 87 -20.31 4.64 -4.55
N GLU A 88 -20.72 5.22 -5.67
CA GLU A 88 -21.38 4.45 -6.73
C GLU A 88 -20.34 3.66 -7.56
N VAL A 89 -20.52 2.35 -7.76
CA VAL A 89 -19.58 1.48 -8.53
C VAL A 89 -19.34 2.01 -9.95
N MET A 90 -20.41 2.49 -10.61
CA MET A 90 -20.38 2.86 -12.02
C MET A 90 -19.53 4.12 -12.28
N PRO A 91 -19.68 5.23 -11.54
CA PRO A 91 -18.77 6.38 -11.59
C PRO A 91 -17.31 6.02 -11.30
N ALA A 92 -17.04 5.17 -10.30
CA ALA A 92 -15.68 4.77 -9.96
C ALA A 92 -15.00 3.93 -11.06
N THR A 93 -15.75 3.05 -11.72
CA THR A 93 -15.23 2.24 -12.83
C THR A 93 -14.88 3.11 -14.04
N ASN A 94 -15.73 4.08 -14.38
CA ASN A 94 -15.46 5.04 -15.45
C ASN A 94 -14.23 5.91 -15.15
N GLU A 95 -14.06 6.30 -13.88
CA GLU A 95 -12.91 7.07 -13.43
C GLU A 95 -11.60 6.26 -13.56
N ILE A 96 -11.60 4.96 -13.21
CA ILE A 96 -10.45 4.07 -13.44
C ILE A 96 -10.08 4.03 -14.94
N VAL A 97 -11.07 3.87 -15.82
CA VAL A 97 -10.85 3.82 -17.28
C VAL A 97 -10.32 5.16 -17.81
N ALA A 98 -10.82 6.28 -17.29
CA ALA A 98 -10.37 7.62 -17.66
C ALA A 98 -8.91 7.85 -17.22
N GLN A 99 -8.56 7.50 -15.99
CA GLN A 99 -7.19 7.62 -15.47
C GLN A 99 -6.21 6.70 -16.20
N PHE A 100 -6.62 5.48 -16.54
CA PHE A 100 -5.81 4.59 -17.36
C PHE A 100 -5.59 5.13 -18.77
N SER A 101 -6.63 5.69 -19.39
CA SER A 101 -6.52 6.37 -20.69
C SER A 101 -5.56 7.56 -20.62
N ALA A 102 -5.59 8.34 -19.54
CA ALA A 102 -4.67 9.46 -19.33
C ALA A 102 -3.22 8.99 -19.21
N LEU A 103 -2.96 7.91 -18.46
CA LEU A 103 -1.63 7.30 -18.36
C LEU A 103 -1.09 6.87 -19.73
N LEU A 104 -1.91 6.18 -20.53
CA LEU A 104 -1.52 5.79 -21.89
C LEU A 104 -1.24 7.00 -22.78
N GLY A 105 -2.00 8.09 -22.61
CA GLY A 105 -1.75 9.37 -23.28
C GLY A 105 -0.38 9.95 -22.94
N GLU A 106 -0.02 10.00 -21.66
CA GLU A 106 1.28 10.49 -21.19
C GLU A 106 2.45 9.63 -21.69
N ILE A 107 2.32 8.30 -21.65
CA ILE A 107 3.32 7.37 -22.19
C ILE A 107 3.48 7.58 -23.70
N SER A 108 2.35 7.69 -24.43
CA SER A 108 2.36 7.90 -25.87
C SER A 108 3.04 9.22 -26.23
N GLN A 109 2.76 10.29 -25.49
CA GLN A 109 3.37 11.61 -25.69
C GLN A 109 4.88 11.57 -25.43
N ALA A 110 5.32 10.99 -24.31
CA ALA A 110 6.74 10.84 -23.98
C ALA A 110 7.51 9.87 -24.90
N ALA A 111 6.81 9.06 -25.68
CA ALA A 111 7.42 8.16 -26.65
C ALA A 111 7.54 8.76 -28.06
N GLN A 112 6.97 9.95 -28.32
CA GLN A 112 6.94 10.55 -29.66
C GLN A 112 8.33 10.89 -30.22
N ASP A 113 9.26 11.26 -29.35
CA ASP A 113 10.65 11.59 -29.69
C ASP A 113 11.61 10.39 -29.52
N ASN A 114 11.08 9.21 -29.17
CA ASN A 114 11.82 7.99 -28.83
C ASN A 114 12.79 8.15 -27.64
N THR A 115 12.65 9.18 -26.81
CA THR A 115 13.52 9.43 -25.66
C THR A 115 12.73 9.96 -24.47
N ILE A 116 12.55 9.13 -23.44
CA ILE A 116 11.87 9.57 -22.21
C ILE A 116 12.84 10.38 -21.35
N GLU A 117 12.59 11.68 -21.21
CA GLU A 117 13.32 12.54 -20.29
C GLU A 117 13.01 12.19 -18.82
N LYS A 118 13.91 12.56 -17.91
CA LYS A 118 13.72 12.31 -16.47
C LYS A 118 12.40 12.89 -15.95
N LYS A 119 12.02 14.09 -16.39
CA LYS A 119 10.77 14.75 -15.99
C LYS A 119 9.53 14.00 -16.49
N GLU A 120 9.60 13.42 -17.68
CA GLU A 120 8.50 12.64 -18.25
C GLU A 120 8.36 11.31 -17.52
N SER A 121 9.48 10.67 -17.18
CA SER A 121 9.48 9.48 -16.32
C SER A 121 8.85 9.77 -14.95
N GLU A 122 9.20 10.89 -14.32
CA GLU A 122 8.61 11.34 -13.04
C GLU A 122 7.09 11.57 -13.19
N LYS A 123 6.64 12.20 -14.29
CA LYS A 123 5.22 12.44 -14.56
C LYS A 123 4.44 11.14 -14.79
N ILE A 124 4.98 10.21 -15.58
CA ILE A 124 4.38 8.88 -15.79
C ILE A 124 4.24 8.14 -14.46
N ARG A 125 5.25 8.22 -13.59
CA ARG A 125 5.18 7.64 -12.23
C ARG A 125 4.07 8.26 -11.40
N GLN A 126 3.96 9.59 -11.36
CA GLN A 126 2.90 10.27 -10.62
C GLN A 126 1.50 9.82 -11.06
N VAL A 127 1.23 9.76 -12.37
CA VAL A 127 -0.07 9.32 -12.90
C VAL A 127 -0.33 7.85 -12.59
N TRP A 128 0.69 6.99 -12.70
CA TRP A 128 0.59 5.58 -12.34
C TRP A 128 0.30 5.36 -10.85
N ASP A 129 0.96 6.12 -9.97
CA ASP A 129 0.79 6.01 -8.53
C ASP A 129 -0.61 6.46 -8.08
N ALA A 130 -1.14 7.53 -8.70
CA ALA A 130 -2.51 7.98 -8.49
C ALA A 130 -3.55 6.91 -8.90
N LEU A 131 -3.40 6.32 -10.10
CA LEU A 131 -4.29 5.26 -10.58
C LEU A 131 -4.29 4.04 -9.64
N LYS A 132 -3.11 3.60 -9.18
CA LYS A 132 -3.02 2.47 -8.24
C LYS A 132 -3.69 2.78 -6.92
N SER A 133 -3.47 3.98 -6.38
CA SER A 133 -4.08 4.42 -5.12
C SER A 133 -5.61 4.44 -5.23
N PHE A 134 -6.15 5.03 -6.29
CA PHE A 134 -7.58 5.06 -6.53
C PHE A 134 -8.18 3.65 -6.68
N THR A 135 -7.51 2.79 -7.44
CA THR A 135 -7.96 1.41 -7.68
C THR A 135 -7.92 0.57 -6.40
N GLU A 136 -6.89 0.74 -5.56
CA GLU A 136 -6.81 0.07 -4.25
C GLU A 136 -7.98 0.47 -3.35
N GLY A 137 -8.34 1.77 -3.31
CA GLY A 137 -9.53 2.23 -2.60
C GLY A 137 -10.82 1.59 -3.10
N PHE A 138 -10.99 1.53 -4.43
CA PHE A 138 -12.14 0.87 -5.03
C PHE A 138 -12.23 -0.61 -4.64
N VAL A 139 -11.12 -1.34 -4.67
CA VAL A 139 -11.06 -2.75 -4.24
C VAL A 139 -11.41 -2.88 -2.75
N GLN A 140 -10.86 -2.02 -1.89
CA GLN A 140 -11.17 -2.02 -0.46
C GLN A 140 -12.67 -1.80 -0.20
N CYS A 141 -13.31 -0.84 -0.90
CA CYS A 141 -14.76 -0.63 -0.81
C CYS A 141 -15.57 -1.87 -1.24
N CYS A 142 -15.08 -2.60 -2.26
CA CYS A 142 -15.69 -3.85 -2.69
C CYS A 142 -15.57 -4.95 -1.61
N GLU A 143 -14.40 -5.07 -0.99
CA GLU A 143 -14.11 -6.06 0.08
C GLU A 143 -14.91 -5.79 1.36
N GLU A 144 -15.16 -4.53 1.69
CA GLU A 144 -15.95 -4.11 2.86
C GLU A 144 -17.46 -4.36 2.68
N GLY A 145 -17.89 -4.76 1.49
CA GLY A 145 -19.27 -5.18 1.21
C GLY A 145 -20.26 -4.03 1.06
N ASP A 146 -19.78 -2.82 0.80
CA ASP A 146 -20.61 -1.61 0.62
C ASP A 146 -21.28 -1.56 -0.77
N PHE A 147 -21.68 -2.70 -1.32
CA PHE A 147 -22.45 -2.79 -2.57
C PHE A 147 -23.96 -2.61 -2.36
N LYS A 148 -24.47 -2.73 -1.11
CA LYS A 148 -25.91 -2.62 -0.84
C LYS A 148 -26.47 -1.22 -1.01
N ARG A 149 -25.66 -0.17 -0.80
CA ARG A 149 -26.07 1.22 -1.04
C ARG A 149 -26.04 1.62 -2.52
N ILE A 150 -25.28 0.89 -3.33
CA ILE A 150 -25.00 1.24 -4.72
C ILE A 150 -26.18 0.88 -5.63
N ILE A 151 -26.89 -0.21 -5.32
CA ILE A 151 -28.05 -0.65 -6.11
C ILE A 151 -29.31 0.16 -5.73
N GLU A 152 -29.45 0.59 -4.47
CA GLU A 152 -30.64 1.34 -4.01
C GLU A 152 -30.68 2.81 -4.52
N GLY A 153 -29.55 3.37 -4.96
CA GLY A 153 -29.48 4.71 -5.56
C GLY A 153 -30.01 4.79 -6.99
N GLU A 154 -29.86 3.71 -7.77
CA GLU A 154 -30.35 3.65 -9.16
C GLU A 154 -31.88 3.62 -9.24
N GLU A 155 -32.57 3.02 -8.27
CA GLU A 155 -34.03 2.94 -8.26
C GLU A 155 -34.71 4.28 -7.91
N LYS A 156 -34.02 5.20 -7.23
CA LYS A 156 -34.59 6.52 -6.85
C LYS A 156 -34.45 7.60 -7.94
N ASN A 157 -33.47 7.48 -8.83
CA ASN A 157 -33.25 8.46 -9.91
C ASN A 157 -34.00 8.15 -11.21
N GLN A 158 -34.82 7.10 -11.27
CA GLN A 158 -35.72 6.82 -12.40
C GLN A 158 -37.19 7.20 -12.15
N ILE A 159 -37.53 7.77 -10.98
CA ILE A 159 -38.91 8.17 -10.61
C ILE A 159 -38.99 9.63 -10.14
N GLY A 160 -38.04 10.49 -10.56
CA GLY A 160 -38.01 11.93 -10.24
C GLY A 160 -38.17 12.80 -11.47
#